data_AF-A0A2G9LWC7-F1
#
_entry.id   AF-A0A2G9LWC7-F1
#
_cell.length_a   1.000
_cell.length_b   1.000
_cell.length_c   1.000
_cell.angle_alpha   90.00
_cell.angle_beta   90.00
_cell.angle_gamma   90.00
#
_symmetry.space_group_name_H-M   'P 1'
#
loop_
_entity.id
_entity.type
_entity.pdbx_description
1 polymer ?
#
loop_
_entity_poly.entity_id
_entity_poly.type
_entity_poly.pdbx_seq_one_letter_code
_entity_poly.pdbx_strand_id
1 'polypeptide(L)'
;MTQDKKSIVLEFPNGKTATVTAGTTAAMVIAEHFPEQEKTALAAKLGQHFIDLNRPLREGGAFKPITFATGEGKDVFWHSTNHVLAQAVKRLWPDTKLGIGPAIEEGFYYDFDREPFTPEELKRIEDEMRKIIKEGLSVQRKEYPKVQARKLLEQRGETYRLELIDEIDEETIPLYEQGEFIDMCRGPHLVNTRMIGAFKLLKVSGAYWRADARNKQLSRIYGISFPTKDELKAWLAQREEAERRDHRVLGGKLNLFMFDDISPGSPFFFQPGTTIYVELMTFLREEYRKRGYQEVITPLIYDKALWETSGHWDHYRENMFMCSMDGRDASMKPMNCPSHCIMYKHHFKSYRDLPVRIADFAPLHRNELKGVIGGLTRVRKFSQDDAHLFVTPEQLEPEILDLIGFLNFIYKDVFDFDYKVELSTRPEKSMGSEASWQKSELALKLALEKTGLAYTINEGDGAFYGPKIDFHIKDVIGRSWQLGTIQVDFNLPERFGLEYEDKDGERKTPIMVHRALLGSLERFIGILIEHYAGKFPLWLSPVQARIVTVNDEVLDYAAGVRKEL
;
A
#
# COMPACT_ATOMS: atom_id res chain seq x y z
N MET A 1 1.02 -30.01 53.86
CA MET A 1 2.09 -29.98 52.83
C MET A 1 1.72 -28.89 51.84
N THR A 2 2.26 -27.69 52.02
CA THR A 2 2.17 -26.58 51.06
C THR A 2 3.03 -26.94 49.86
N GLN A 3 2.41 -27.24 48.71
CA GLN A 3 3.15 -27.35 47.45
C GLN A 3 3.83 -26.00 47.19
N ASP A 4 5.16 -26.00 47.10
CA ASP A 4 5.94 -24.86 46.61
C ASP A 4 5.38 -24.45 45.24
N LYS A 5 4.65 -23.32 45.20
CA LYS A 5 4.13 -22.81 43.95
C LYS A 5 5.32 -22.24 43.16
N LYS A 6 5.66 -22.89 42.05
CA LYS A 6 6.72 -22.46 41.13
C LYS A 6 6.53 -20.98 40.77
N SER A 7 7.56 -20.16 40.97
CA SER A 7 7.56 -18.75 40.53
C SER A 7 8.02 -18.64 39.07
N ILE A 8 7.47 -17.67 38.34
CA ILE A 8 7.85 -17.33 36.96
C ILE A 8 8.18 -15.84 36.86
N VAL A 9 9.10 -15.49 35.96
CA VAL A 9 9.55 -14.11 35.73
C VAL A 9 8.97 -13.59 34.43
N LEU A 10 8.35 -12.42 34.49
CA LEU A 10 7.82 -11.70 33.32
C LEU A 10 8.67 -10.46 33.06
N GLU A 11 8.93 -10.18 31.79
CA GLU A 11 9.69 -9.01 31.32
C GLU A 11 8.76 -8.06 30.56
N PHE A 12 8.72 -6.79 30.95
CA PHE A 12 7.81 -5.81 30.38
C PHE A 12 8.49 -4.90 29.36
N PRO A 13 7.75 -4.25 28.45
CA PRO A 13 8.32 -3.40 27.39
C PRO A 13 9.16 -2.22 27.91
N ASN A 14 8.91 -1.78 29.15
CA ASN A 14 9.65 -0.69 29.81
C ASN A 14 10.96 -1.18 30.48
N GLY A 15 11.36 -2.43 30.27
CA GLY A 15 12.55 -3.04 30.87
C GLY A 15 12.37 -3.48 32.33
N LYS A 16 11.19 -3.28 32.94
CA LYS A 16 10.91 -3.80 34.28
C LYS A 16 10.62 -5.30 34.21
N THR A 17 10.88 -5.99 35.33
CA THR A 17 10.52 -7.40 35.49
C THR A 17 9.59 -7.58 36.70
N ALA A 18 8.76 -8.61 36.66
CA ALA A 18 7.88 -9.00 37.77
C ALA A 18 7.94 -10.51 37.99
N THR A 19 8.00 -10.92 39.26
CA THR A 19 7.93 -12.33 39.64
C THR A 19 6.51 -12.63 40.10
N VAL A 20 5.83 -13.51 39.37
CA VAL A 20 4.46 -13.94 39.69
C VAL A 20 4.43 -15.44 39.94
N THR A 21 3.39 -15.90 40.63
CA THR A 21 3.19 -17.33 40.87
C THR A 21 2.72 -18.02 39.59
N ALA A 22 3.29 -19.17 39.24
CA ALA A 22 2.77 -19.98 38.12
C ALA A 22 1.28 -20.31 38.36
N GLY A 23 0.46 -20.05 37.35
CA GLY A 23 -1.00 -20.12 37.44
C GLY A 23 -1.69 -18.76 37.55
N THR A 24 -0.97 -17.66 37.81
CA THR A 24 -1.51 -16.30 37.67
C THR A 24 -1.99 -16.09 36.23
N THR A 25 -3.17 -15.49 36.05
CA THR A 25 -3.74 -15.24 34.73
C THR A 25 -3.17 -13.97 34.11
N ALA A 26 -3.21 -13.87 32.78
CA ALA A 26 -2.80 -12.63 32.10
C ALA A 26 -3.61 -11.41 32.58
N ALA A 27 -4.90 -11.56 32.85
CA ALA A 27 -5.76 -10.51 33.41
C ALA A 27 -5.23 -9.98 34.75
N MET A 28 -4.82 -10.87 35.66
CA MET A 28 -4.27 -10.49 36.96
C MET A 28 -2.95 -9.72 36.83
N VAL A 29 -2.05 -10.17 35.94
CA VAL A 29 -0.79 -9.46 35.65
C VAL A 29 -1.06 -8.07 35.10
N ILE A 30 -2.03 -7.93 34.20
CA ILE A 30 -2.41 -6.64 33.61
C ILE A 30 -2.99 -5.70 34.67
N ALA A 31 -3.91 -6.18 35.50
CA ALA A 31 -4.50 -5.37 36.57
C ALA A 31 -3.44 -4.85 37.55
N GLU A 32 -2.41 -5.65 37.86
CA GLU A 32 -1.34 -5.29 38.80
C GLU A 32 -0.28 -4.36 38.19
N HIS A 33 0.16 -4.61 36.95
CA HIS A 33 1.33 -3.95 36.36
C HIS A 33 1.00 -2.96 35.24
N PHE A 34 -0.21 -3.00 34.69
CA PHE A 34 -0.70 -2.14 33.62
C PHE A 34 -2.14 -1.66 33.91
N PRO A 35 -2.38 -1.02 35.08
CA PRO A 35 -3.74 -0.66 35.53
C PRO A 35 -4.49 0.26 34.55
N GLU A 36 -3.77 1.10 33.80
CA GLU A 36 -4.33 1.95 32.74
C GLU A 36 -4.88 1.14 31.55
N GLN A 37 -4.40 -0.09 31.36
CA GLN A 37 -4.82 -0.98 30.27
C GLN A 37 -5.81 -2.05 30.72
N GLU A 38 -6.07 -2.22 32.03
CA GLU A 38 -6.95 -3.26 32.57
C GLU A 38 -8.31 -3.34 31.87
N LYS A 39 -8.94 -2.18 31.62
CA LYS A 39 -10.27 -2.10 30.98
C LYS A 39 -10.25 -2.22 29.45
N THR A 40 -9.08 -2.05 28.83
CA THR A 40 -8.92 -2.01 27.37
C THR A 40 -8.17 -3.20 26.79
N ALA A 41 -7.57 -4.02 27.67
CA ALA A 41 -6.89 -5.24 27.30
C ALA A 41 -7.89 -6.23 26.69
N LEU A 42 -7.50 -6.82 25.56
CA LEU A 42 -8.25 -7.82 24.83
C LEU A 42 -7.61 -9.20 24.96
N ALA A 43 -6.28 -9.23 25.02
CA ALA A 43 -5.44 -10.41 25.19
C ALA A 43 -4.06 -9.98 25.75
N ALA A 44 -3.13 -10.92 25.86
CA ALA A 44 -1.72 -10.66 26.13
C ALA A 44 -0.82 -11.39 25.14
N LYS A 45 0.42 -10.93 25.01
CA LYS A 45 1.50 -11.65 24.32
C LYS A 45 2.54 -12.09 25.35
N LEU A 46 2.97 -13.35 25.29
CA LEU A 46 4.10 -13.89 26.05
C LEU A 46 5.14 -14.47 25.09
N GLY A 47 6.28 -13.82 24.97
CA GLY A 47 7.26 -14.07 23.91
C GLY A 47 6.62 -13.85 22.54
N GLN A 48 6.51 -14.91 21.76
CA GLN A 48 5.85 -14.89 20.44
C GLN A 48 4.38 -15.36 20.48
N HIS A 49 3.90 -15.84 21.63
CA HIS A 49 2.59 -16.48 21.73
C HIS A 49 1.51 -15.52 22.22
N PHE A 50 0.35 -15.58 21.58
CA PHE A 50 -0.87 -14.90 22.02
C PHE A 50 -1.59 -15.70 23.10
N ILE A 51 -2.11 -15.01 24.11
CA ILE A 51 -2.66 -15.60 25.34
C ILE A 51 -3.97 -14.90 25.70
N ASP A 52 -5.04 -15.68 25.94
CA ASP A 52 -6.30 -15.17 26.46
C ASP A 52 -6.12 -14.59 27.86
N LEU A 53 -6.89 -13.56 28.20
CA LEU A 53 -6.78 -12.90 29.52
C LEU A 53 -6.98 -13.87 30.69
N ASN A 54 -7.85 -14.86 30.53
CA ASN A 54 -8.14 -15.85 31.58
C ASN A 54 -7.19 -17.06 31.56
N ARG A 55 -6.23 -17.14 30.63
CA ARG A 55 -5.31 -18.28 30.52
C ARG A 55 -4.24 -18.20 31.63
N PRO A 56 -4.07 -19.26 32.45
CA PRO A 56 -3.02 -19.31 33.45
C PRO A 56 -1.63 -19.33 32.82
N LEU A 57 -0.72 -18.48 33.30
CA LEU A 57 0.67 -18.42 32.87
C LEU A 57 1.46 -19.53 33.56
N ARG A 58 2.07 -20.44 32.78
CA ARG A 58 2.87 -21.56 33.31
C ARG A 58 4.37 -21.32 33.19
N GLU A 59 4.76 -20.41 32.32
CA GLU A 59 6.15 -20.09 31.98
C GLU A 59 6.31 -18.56 31.94
N GLY A 60 7.54 -18.12 32.18
CA GLY A 60 7.93 -16.72 32.15
C GLY A 60 8.35 -16.25 30.75
N GLY A 61 8.66 -14.96 30.62
CA GLY A 61 9.14 -14.36 29.38
C GLY A 61 8.63 -12.94 29.14
N ALA A 62 8.93 -12.40 27.96
CA ALA A 62 8.48 -11.08 27.54
C ALA A 62 6.95 -10.99 27.49
N PHE A 63 6.35 -10.21 28.37
CA PHE A 63 4.91 -10.05 28.52
C PHE A 63 4.48 -8.64 28.11
N LYS A 64 3.45 -8.55 27.25
CA LYS A 64 2.79 -7.27 26.95
C LYS A 64 1.27 -7.41 26.85
N PRO A 65 0.50 -6.44 27.34
CA PRO A 65 -0.94 -6.38 27.09
C PRO A 65 -1.21 -6.04 25.62
N ILE A 66 -2.30 -6.57 25.09
CA ILE A 66 -2.76 -6.30 23.72
C ILE A 66 -4.09 -5.54 23.81
N THR A 67 -4.15 -4.39 23.16
CA THR A 67 -5.34 -3.53 23.10
C THR A 67 -5.75 -3.29 21.65
N PHE A 68 -6.99 -2.82 21.43
CA PHE A 68 -7.51 -2.52 20.09
C PHE A 68 -6.69 -1.46 19.30
N ALA A 69 -5.84 -0.68 20.00
CA ALA A 69 -4.96 0.30 19.38
C ALA A 69 -3.85 -0.33 18.50
N THR A 70 -3.58 -1.62 18.69
CA THR A 70 -2.54 -2.36 17.95
C THR A 70 -3.16 -3.24 16.87
N GLY A 71 -2.42 -3.52 15.78
CA GLY A 71 -2.87 -4.46 14.75
C GLY A 71 -3.21 -5.83 15.33
N GLU A 72 -2.32 -6.35 16.18
CA GLU A 72 -2.52 -7.60 16.93
C GLU A 72 -3.84 -7.61 17.73
N GLY A 73 -4.21 -6.49 18.36
CA GLY A 73 -5.47 -6.40 19.11
C GLY A 73 -6.71 -6.31 18.23
N LYS A 74 -6.60 -5.69 17.06
CA LYS A 74 -7.68 -5.72 16.05
C LYS A 74 -7.93 -7.13 15.56
N ASP A 75 -6.86 -7.91 15.31
CA ASP A 75 -6.99 -9.31 14.89
C ASP A 75 -7.76 -10.14 15.92
N VAL A 76 -7.41 -10.04 17.21
CA VAL A 76 -8.14 -10.73 18.30
C VAL A 76 -9.60 -10.30 18.38
N PHE A 77 -9.86 -9.00 18.23
CA PHE A 77 -11.20 -8.43 18.31
C PHE A 77 -12.09 -8.90 17.15
N TRP A 78 -11.58 -8.83 15.92
CA TRP A 78 -12.26 -9.26 14.72
C TRP A 78 -12.47 -10.76 14.70
N HIS A 79 -11.47 -11.52 15.12
CA HIS A 79 -11.58 -12.97 15.25
C HIS A 79 -12.67 -13.40 16.24
N SER A 80 -12.80 -12.70 17.37
CA SER A 80 -13.90 -12.92 18.32
C SER A 80 -15.26 -12.52 17.79
N THR A 81 -15.33 -11.44 17.03
CA THR A 81 -16.56 -11.05 16.33
C THR A 81 -16.96 -12.10 15.30
N ASN A 82 -15.98 -12.75 14.68
CA ASN A 82 -16.22 -13.81 13.71
C ASN A 82 -16.89 -15.04 14.33
N HIS A 83 -16.55 -15.40 15.57
CA HIS A 83 -17.26 -16.46 16.31
C HIS A 83 -18.72 -16.07 16.61
N VAL A 84 -18.99 -14.81 16.94
CA VAL A 84 -20.37 -14.31 17.10
C VAL A 84 -21.14 -14.40 15.78
N LEU A 85 -20.51 -14.10 14.63
CA LEU A 85 -21.10 -14.29 13.31
C LEU A 85 -21.44 -15.77 13.06
N ALA A 86 -20.49 -16.68 13.31
CA ALA A 86 -20.72 -18.11 13.14
C ALA A 86 -21.85 -18.63 14.04
N GLN A 87 -21.87 -18.24 15.31
CA GLN A 87 -22.96 -18.58 16.23
C GLN A 87 -24.31 -18.05 15.73
N ALA A 88 -24.38 -16.79 15.29
CA ALA A 88 -25.61 -16.20 14.76
C ALA A 88 -26.15 -17.00 13.56
N VAL A 89 -25.26 -17.39 12.64
CA VAL A 89 -25.64 -18.23 11.49
C VAL A 89 -26.12 -19.60 11.96
N LYS A 90 -25.43 -20.26 12.91
CA LYS A 90 -25.86 -21.57 13.45
C LYS A 90 -27.20 -21.48 14.19
N ARG A 91 -27.51 -20.38 14.89
CA ARG A 91 -28.83 -20.17 15.53
C ARG A 91 -29.95 -20.02 14.50
N LEU A 92 -29.70 -19.29 13.41
CA LEU A 92 -30.68 -19.06 12.36
C LEU A 92 -30.85 -20.27 11.42
N TRP A 93 -29.76 -20.99 11.16
CA TRP A 93 -29.68 -22.15 10.27
C TRP A 93 -28.78 -23.24 10.86
N PRO A 94 -29.31 -24.10 11.74
CA PRO A 94 -28.54 -25.12 12.47
C PRO A 94 -27.75 -26.09 11.60
N ASP A 95 -28.27 -26.41 10.41
CA ASP A 95 -27.65 -27.36 9.47
C ASP A 95 -26.48 -26.77 8.67
N THR A 96 -26.22 -25.47 8.78
CA THR A 96 -25.09 -24.81 8.11
C THR A 96 -23.78 -25.34 8.70
N LYS A 97 -22.83 -25.73 7.84
CA LYS A 97 -21.50 -26.17 8.27
C LYS A 97 -20.51 -25.03 8.21
N LEU A 98 -19.60 -25.00 9.17
CA LEU A 98 -18.61 -23.93 9.34
C LEU A 98 -17.30 -24.28 8.63
N GLY A 99 -16.82 -23.36 7.79
CA GLY A 99 -15.52 -23.44 7.13
C GLY A 99 -14.42 -22.70 7.91
N ILE A 100 -13.70 -21.82 7.23
CA ILE A 100 -12.60 -21.02 7.80
C ILE A 100 -13.07 -19.58 8.07
N GLY A 101 -12.61 -19.02 9.18
CA GLY A 101 -12.97 -17.66 9.58
C GLY A 101 -11.82 -16.89 10.25
N PRO A 102 -10.88 -16.30 9.49
CA PRO A 102 -9.77 -15.55 10.03
C PRO A 102 -10.12 -14.05 10.18
N ALA A 103 -9.36 -13.37 11.01
CA ALA A 103 -9.21 -11.92 10.88
C ALA A 103 -8.37 -11.59 9.63
N ILE A 104 -8.62 -10.43 9.03
CA ILE A 104 -7.91 -9.89 7.88
C ILE A 104 -7.60 -8.41 8.13
N GLU A 105 -6.76 -7.80 7.30
CA GLU A 105 -6.28 -6.41 7.47
C GLU A 105 -7.40 -5.38 7.72
N GLU A 106 -8.57 -5.56 7.11
CA GLU A 106 -9.74 -4.69 7.28
C GLU A 106 -10.99 -5.43 7.81
N GLY A 107 -10.83 -6.26 8.84
CA GLY A 107 -11.95 -6.91 9.52
C GLY A 107 -11.82 -8.42 9.58
N PHE A 108 -12.86 -9.13 9.14
CA PHE A 108 -12.92 -10.59 9.15
C PHE A 108 -13.81 -11.12 8.03
N TYR A 109 -13.69 -12.42 7.75
CA TYR A 109 -14.69 -13.15 6.99
C TYR A 109 -14.95 -14.52 7.61
N TYR A 110 -16.10 -15.12 7.31
CA TYR A 110 -16.37 -16.53 7.63
C TYR A 110 -16.98 -17.25 6.42
N ASP A 111 -16.49 -18.45 6.14
CA ASP A 111 -17.01 -19.34 5.11
C ASP A 111 -18.09 -20.29 5.64
N PHE A 112 -19.21 -20.38 4.94
CA PHE A 112 -20.34 -21.23 5.28
C PHE A 112 -20.68 -22.17 4.12
N ASP A 113 -20.88 -23.44 4.42
CA ASP A 113 -21.37 -24.41 3.45
C ASP A 113 -22.90 -24.36 3.38
N ARG A 114 -23.39 -23.46 2.54
CA ARG A 114 -24.79 -23.30 2.15
C ARG A 114 -24.93 -22.41 0.93
N GLU A 115 -26.15 -22.32 0.41
CA GLU A 115 -26.53 -21.36 -0.62
C GLU A 115 -26.16 -19.92 -0.25
N PRO A 116 -25.78 -19.08 -1.24
CA PRO A 116 -25.41 -17.68 -1.03
C PRO A 116 -26.43 -16.90 -0.22
N PHE A 117 -25.94 -16.15 0.78
CA PHE A 117 -26.76 -15.29 1.60
C PHE A 117 -27.28 -14.09 0.81
N THR A 118 -28.54 -13.75 1.03
CA THR A 118 -29.20 -12.55 0.50
C THR A 118 -28.92 -11.32 1.38
N PRO A 119 -29.06 -10.09 0.86
CA PRO A 119 -28.97 -8.87 1.66
C PRO A 119 -29.93 -8.84 2.87
N GLU A 120 -31.14 -9.38 2.71
CA GLU A 120 -32.14 -9.50 3.77
C GLU A 120 -31.69 -10.47 4.86
N GLU A 121 -31.05 -11.58 4.49
CA GLU A 121 -30.46 -12.52 5.44
C GLU A 121 -29.28 -11.91 6.19
N LEU A 122 -28.43 -11.11 5.55
CA LEU A 122 -27.37 -10.36 6.25
C LEU A 122 -27.95 -9.48 7.36
N LYS A 123 -29.07 -8.80 7.10
CA LYS A 123 -29.76 -8.00 8.13
C LYS A 123 -30.24 -8.87 9.30
N ARG A 124 -30.82 -10.04 9.01
CA ARG A 124 -31.25 -11.00 10.04
C ARG A 124 -30.07 -11.52 10.86
N ILE A 125 -28.94 -11.80 10.22
CA ILE A 125 -27.70 -12.23 10.88
C ILE A 125 -27.19 -11.12 11.79
N GLU A 126 -27.12 -9.87 11.31
CA GLU A 126 -26.72 -8.74 12.16
C GLU A 126 -27.63 -8.60 13.38
N ASP A 127 -28.95 -8.76 13.23
CA ASP A 127 -29.90 -8.69 14.33
C ASP A 127 -29.67 -9.82 15.36
N GLU A 128 -29.35 -11.03 14.90
CA GLU A 128 -29.03 -12.15 15.80
C GLU A 128 -27.67 -11.97 16.49
N MET A 129 -26.65 -11.48 15.78
CA MET A 129 -25.37 -11.11 16.38
C MET A 129 -25.55 -10.05 17.49
N ARG A 130 -26.42 -9.05 17.27
CA ARG A 130 -26.75 -8.04 18.30
C ARG A 130 -27.39 -8.67 19.54
N LYS A 131 -28.22 -9.70 19.38
CA LYS A 131 -28.80 -10.43 20.53
C LYS A 131 -27.72 -11.18 21.31
N ILE A 132 -26.84 -11.93 20.64
CA ILE A 132 -25.72 -12.67 21.25
C ILE A 132 -24.77 -11.73 22.02
N ILE A 133 -24.47 -10.55 21.46
CA ILE A 133 -23.64 -9.54 22.13
C ILE A 133 -24.35 -8.98 23.38
N LYS A 134 -25.68 -8.77 23.29
CA LYS A 134 -26.49 -8.29 24.42
C LYS A 134 -26.60 -9.33 25.55
N GLU A 135 -26.59 -10.62 25.23
CA GLU A 135 -26.51 -11.71 26.20
C GLU A 135 -25.21 -11.69 27.02
N GLY A 136 -24.12 -11.16 26.45
CA GLY A 136 -22.84 -11.01 27.14
C GLY A 136 -22.23 -12.35 27.55
N LEU A 137 -22.33 -13.36 26.68
CA LEU A 137 -21.87 -14.73 26.91
C LEU A 137 -20.36 -14.74 27.23
N SER A 138 -19.98 -15.47 28.28
CA SER A 138 -18.57 -15.73 28.59
C SER A 138 -17.96 -16.65 27.54
N VAL A 139 -16.75 -16.31 27.08
CA VAL A 139 -15.98 -17.13 26.15
C VAL A 139 -14.98 -17.94 26.96
N GLN A 140 -15.05 -19.27 26.84
CA GLN A 140 -14.22 -20.19 27.60
C GLN A 140 -13.39 -21.06 26.66
N ARG A 141 -12.07 -21.02 26.86
CA ARG A 141 -11.13 -21.92 26.20
C ARG A 141 -11.00 -23.20 27.01
N LYS A 142 -11.22 -24.35 26.37
CA LYS A 142 -11.03 -25.67 26.97
C LYS A 142 -10.15 -26.54 26.09
N GLU A 143 -9.22 -27.25 26.72
CA GLU A 143 -8.38 -28.24 26.05
C GLU A 143 -9.10 -29.58 26.05
N TYR A 144 -9.35 -30.14 24.88
CA TYR A 144 -9.94 -31.46 24.72
C TYR A 144 -8.89 -32.42 24.15
N PRO A 145 -8.82 -33.68 24.62
CA PRO A 145 -8.11 -34.72 23.90
C PRO A 145 -8.60 -34.78 22.44
N LYS A 146 -7.70 -34.89 21.46
CA LYS A 146 -8.03 -34.85 20.02
C LYS A 146 -9.16 -35.82 19.65
N VAL A 147 -9.16 -37.01 20.22
CA VAL A 147 -10.21 -38.04 20.02
C VAL A 147 -11.59 -37.55 20.50
N GLN A 148 -11.65 -36.87 21.66
CA GLN A 148 -12.90 -36.34 22.20
C GLN A 148 -13.38 -35.12 21.41
N ALA A 149 -12.47 -34.22 21.04
CA ALA A 149 -12.78 -33.08 20.18
C ALA A 149 -13.34 -33.52 18.83
N ARG A 150 -12.70 -34.52 18.18
CA ARG A 150 -13.16 -35.10 16.92
C ARG A 150 -14.58 -35.67 17.05
N LYS A 151 -14.83 -36.48 18.06
CA LYS A 151 -16.16 -37.07 18.31
C LYS A 151 -17.24 -35.99 18.53
N LEU A 152 -16.92 -34.93 19.25
CA LEU A 152 -17.84 -33.80 19.47
C LEU A 152 -18.15 -33.07 18.16
N LEU A 153 -17.15 -32.79 17.32
CA LEU A 153 -17.32 -32.13 16.03
C LEU A 153 -18.11 -33.01 15.04
N GLU A 154 -17.89 -34.32 15.09
CA GLU A 154 -18.63 -35.31 14.28
C GLU A 154 -20.11 -35.37 14.66
N GLN A 155 -20.42 -35.41 15.95
CA GLN A 155 -21.80 -35.36 16.45
C GLN A 155 -22.53 -34.07 16.06
N ARG A 156 -21.78 -32.99 15.81
CA ARG A 156 -22.29 -31.68 15.38
C ARG A 156 -22.32 -31.51 13.86
N GLY A 157 -21.85 -32.50 13.10
CA GLY A 157 -21.86 -32.49 11.63
C GLY A 157 -20.86 -31.52 10.99
N GLU A 158 -19.83 -31.06 11.71
CA GLU A 158 -18.89 -30.04 11.24
C GLU A 158 -17.77 -30.65 10.37
N THR A 159 -18.13 -31.06 9.15
CA THR A 159 -17.24 -31.84 8.25
C THR A 159 -15.90 -31.14 7.96
N TYR A 160 -15.90 -29.83 7.77
CA TYR A 160 -14.67 -29.07 7.51
C TYR A 160 -13.75 -29.00 8.74
N ARG A 161 -14.32 -28.98 9.95
CA ARG A 161 -13.54 -29.04 11.19
C ARG A 161 -12.92 -30.42 11.39
N LEU A 162 -13.58 -31.48 10.93
CA LEU A 162 -13.03 -32.85 10.94
C LEU A 162 -11.85 -33.02 9.98
N GLU A 163 -11.83 -32.32 8.85
CA GLU A 163 -10.64 -32.30 7.97
C GLU A 163 -9.47 -31.57 8.65
N LEU A 164 -9.75 -30.41 9.23
CA LEU A 164 -8.72 -29.59 9.89
C LEU A 164 -8.13 -30.29 11.12
N ILE A 165 -8.95 -30.96 11.94
CA ILE A 165 -8.46 -31.65 13.15
C ILE A 165 -7.53 -32.82 12.80
N ASP A 166 -7.72 -33.47 11.65
CA ASP A 166 -6.89 -34.60 11.23
C ASP A 166 -5.46 -34.18 10.88
N GLU A 167 -5.26 -32.91 10.49
CA GLU A 167 -3.97 -32.32 10.14
C GLU A 167 -3.18 -31.76 11.32
N ILE A 168 -3.77 -31.74 12.51
CA ILE A 168 -3.16 -31.21 13.74
C ILE A 168 -2.42 -32.33 14.47
N ASP A 169 -1.10 -32.27 14.59
CA ASP A 169 -0.31 -33.32 15.25
C ASP A 169 -0.44 -33.31 16.78
N GLU A 170 -0.93 -32.20 17.35
CA GLU A 170 -1.12 -32.02 18.79
C GLU A 170 -2.17 -32.99 19.37
N GLU A 171 -1.85 -33.60 20.52
CA GLU A 171 -2.76 -34.53 21.23
C GLU A 171 -3.98 -33.84 21.86
N THR A 172 -3.88 -32.53 22.09
CA THR A 172 -4.94 -31.70 22.67
C THR A 172 -5.34 -30.58 21.71
N ILE A 173 -6.65 -30.43 21.55
CA ILE A 173 -7.27 -29.46 20.66
C ILE A 173 -7.99 -28.41 21.51
N PRO A 174 -7.66 -27.13 21.36
CA PRO A 174 -8.41 -26.07 22.00
C PRO A 174 -9.77 -25.89 21.32
N LEU A 175 -10.82 -25.95 22.12
CA LEU A 175 -12.17 -25.55 21.73
C LEU A 175 -12.59 -24.32 22.52
N TYR A 176 -13.26 -23.40 21.83
CA TYR A 176 -13.84 -22.22 22.45
C TYR A 176 -15.35 -22.39 22.56
N GLU A 177 -15.85 -22.24 23.78
CA GLU A 177 -17.27 -22.31 24.09
C GLU A 177 -17.82 -20.91 24.39
N GLN A 178 -18.97 -20.57 23.80
CA GLN A 178 -19.69 -19.32 24.03
C GLN A 178 -21.20 -19.62 24.04
N GLY A 179 -21.79 -19.72 25.24
CA GLY A 179 -23.15 -20.23 25.39
C GLY A 179 -23.27 -21.66 24.85
N GLU A 180 -24.16 -21.86 23.87
CA GLU A 180 -24.36 -23.15 23.19
C GLU A 180 -23.41 -23.40 22.00
N PHE A 181 -22.65 -22.38 21.60
CA PHE A 181 -21.73 -22.45 20.49
C PHE A 181 -20.37 -22.99 20.93
N ILE A 182 -19.82 -23.90 20.13
CA ILE A 182 -18.50 -24.49 20.31
C ILE A 182 -17.81 -24.48 18.95
N ASP A 183 -16.60 -23.94 18.88
CA ASP A 183 -15.79 -23.96 17.67
C ASP A 183 -14.33 -24.35 17.97
N MET A 184 -13.71 -24.98 16.97
CA MET A 184 -12.30 -25.36 17.04
C MET A 184 -11.44 -24.20 16.58
N CYS A 185 -10.72 -23.60 17.54
CA CYS A 185 -9.88 -22.45 17.27
C CYS A 185 -8.68 -22.39 18.22
N ARG A 186 -7.54 -21.88 17.71
CA ARG A 186 -6.34 -21.63 18.52
C ARG A 186 -6.49 -20.40 19.43
N GLY A 187 -7.30 -19.43 19.02
CA GLY A 187 -7.50 -18.15 19.68
C GLY A 187 -6.31 -17.19 19.59
N PRO A 188 -6.22 -16.17 20.46
CA PRO A 188 -7.09 -15.92 21.62
C PRO A 188 -8.43 -15.26 21.26
N HIS A 189 -9.33 -15.19 22.23
CA HIS A 189 -10.61 -14.49 22.11
C HIS A 189 -10.86 -13.49 23.23
N LEU A 190 -11.78 -12.55 22.97
CA LEU A 190 -12.34 -11.65 23.99
C LEU A 190 -13.00 -12.46 25.11
N VAL A 191 -12.93 -11.97 26.36
CA VAL A 191 -13.44 -12.72 27.53
C VAL A 191 -14.95 -12.92 27.54
N ASN A 192 -15.70 -12.06 26.84
CA ASN A 192 -17.13 -12.19 26.64
C ASN A 192 -17.58 -11.44 25.38
N THR A 193 -18.77 -11.80 24.88
CA THR A 193 -19.33 -11.21 23.65
C THR A 193 -19.69 -9.73 23.80
N ARG A 194 -19.90 -9.23 25.03
CA ARG A 194 -20.31 -7.84 25.29
C ARG A 194 -19.22 -6.81 25.00
N MET A 195 -17.96 -7.25 24.93
CA MET A 195 -16.83 -6.38 24.57
C MET A 195 -16.90 -5.91 23.10
N ILE A 196 -17.68 -6.58 22.26
CA ILE A 196 -17.90 -6.17 20.87
C ILE A 196 -18.90 -5.00 20.88
N GLY A 197 -18.41 -3.77 20.72
CA GLY A 197 -19.26 -2.58 20.82
C GLY A 197 -20.14 -2.33 19.59
N ALA A 198 -19.53 -2.32 18.40
CA ALA A 198 -20.23 -2.07 17.15
C ALA A 198 -19.65 -2.92 16.02
N PHE A 199 -20.49 -3.32 15.06
CA PHE A 199 -20.07 -4.10 13.91
C PHE A 199 -20.97 -3.86 12.70
N LYS A 200 -20.47 -4.23 11.52
CA LYS A 200 -21.19 -4.18 10.25
C LYS A 200 -20.80 -5.36 9.38
N LEU A 201 -21.78 -6.06 8.79
CA LEU A 201 -21.54 -7.01 7.70
C LEU A 201 -21.48 -6.23 6.39
N LEU A 202 -20.45 -6.50 5.59
CA LEU A 202 -20.07 -5.67 4.43
C LEU A 202 -20.62 -6.25 3.12
N LYS A 203 -20.27 -7.50 2.80
CA LYS A 203 -20.65 -8.16 1.55
C LYS A 203 -20.62 -9.67 1.67
N VAL A 204 -21.27 -10.33 0.72
CA VAL A 204 -21.22 -11.79 0.51
C VAL A 204 -20.44 -12.06 -0.77
N SER A 205 -19.61 -13.10 -0.76
CA SER A 205 -18.95 -13.60 -1.97
C SER A 205 -18.95 -15.13 -2.00
N GLY A 206 -18.65 -15.70 -3.16
CA GLY A 206 -18.24 -17.11 -3.24
C GLY A 206 -16.78 -17.28 -2.84
N ALA A 207 -16.46 -18.40 -2.22
CA ALA A 207 -15.09 -18.87 -2.01
C ALA A 207 -15.04 -20.37 -2.29
N TYR A 208 -13.86 -20.92 -2.56
CA TYR A 208 -13.68 -22.36 -2.65
C TYR A 208 -12.93 -22.87 -1.44
N TRP A 209 -13.32 -24.04 -0.93
CA TRP A 209 -12.60 -24.67 0.19
C TRP A 209 -11.12 -24.83 -0.15
N ARG A 210 -10.25 -24.37 0.78
CA ARG A 210 -8.78 -24.29 0.59
C ARG A 210 -8.31 -23.49 -0.64
N ALA A 211 -9.15 -22.58 -1.13
CA ALA A 211 -8.90 -21.77 -2.32
C ALA A 211 -8.61 -22.60 -3.60
N ASP A 212 -9.09 -23.85 -3.66
CA ASP A 212 -8.98 -24.71 -4.84
C ASP A 212 -10.33 -24.79 -5.55
N ALA A 213 -10.39 -24.30 -6.78
CA ALA A 213 -11.61 -24.24 -7.60
C ALA A 213 -12.25 -25.62 -7.88
N ARG A 214 -11.53 -26.72 -7.63
CA ARG A 214 -12.05 -28.09 -7.74
C ARG A 214 -12.88 -28.51 -6.53
N ASN A 215 -12.72 -27.81 -5.40
CA ASN A 215 -13.43 -28.13 -4.17
C ASN A 215 -14.83 -27.49 -4.13
N LYS A 216 -15.61 -27.82 -3.09
CA LYS A 216 -16.94 -27.25 -2.89
C LYS A 216 -16.88 -25.72 -2.74
N GLN A 217 -17.78 -25.04 -3.43
CA GLN A 217 -17.98 -23.60 -3.27
C GLN A 217 -18.73 -23.32 -1.96
N LEU A 218 -18.23 -22.34 -1.22
CA LEU A 218 -18.73 -21.86 0.05
C LEU A 218 -19.23 -20.42 -0.09
N SER A 219 -20.13 -20.04 0.80
CA SER A 219 -20.66 -18.69 0.92
C SER A 219 -19.88 -17.94 1.99
N ARG A 220 -19.14 -16.91 1.58
CA ARG A 220 -18.30 -16.08 2.45
C ARG A 220 -18.99 -14.80 2.84
N ILE A 221 -19.11 -14.53 4.14
CA ILE A 221 -19.58 -13.25 4.66
C ILE A 221 -18.37 -12.44 5.16
N TYR A 222 -18.23 -11.21 4.70
CA TYR A 222 -17.27 -10.23 5.21
C TYR A 222 -17.90 -9.32 6.26
N GLY A 223 -17.15 -8.96 7.29
CA GLY A 223 -17.60 -8.03 8.32
C GLY A 223 -16.45 -7.27 8.96
N ILE A 224 -16.79 -6.22 9.70
CA ILE A 224 -15.85 -5.44 10.52
C ILE A 224 -16.50 -5.06 11.84
N SER A 225 -15.69 -4.88 12.89
CA SER A 225 -16.16 -4.47 14.20
C SER A 225 -15.15 -3.60 14.95
N PHE A 226 -15.68 -2.84 15.92
CA PHE A 226 -14.97 -1.86 16.73
C PHE A 226 -15.44 -1.86 18.19
N PRO A 227 -14.60 -1.44 19.15
CA PRO A 227 -14.98 -1.27 20.55
C PRO A 227 -16.11 -0.26 20.75
N THR A 228 -16.24 0.74 19.87
CA THR A 228 -17.28 1.77 19.96
C THR A 228 -18.05 2.00 18.67
N LYS A 229 -19.27 2.56 18.80
CA LYS A 229 -20.09 2.98 17.65
C LYS A 229 -19.48 4.13 16.88
N ASP A 230 -18.78 5.04 17.56
CA ASP A 230 -18.17 6.20 16.95
C ASP A 230 -16.99 5.81 16.05
N GLU A 231 -16.18 4.83 16.47
CA GLU A 231 -15.12 4.26 15.63
C GLU A 231 -15.69 3.59 14.36
N LEU A 232 -16.75 2.78 14.49
CA LEU A 232 -17.40 2.19 13.32
C LEU A 232 -17.96 3.26 12.39
N LYS A 233 -18.61 4.28 12.94
CA LYS A 233 -19.17 5.39 12.15
C LYS A 233 -18.07 6.17 11.42
N ALA A 234 -16.96 6.46 12.10
CA ALA A 234 -15.80 7.12 11.50
C ALA A 234 -15.20 6.27 10.37
N TRP A 235 -15.06 4.97 10.58
CA TRP A 235 -14.55 4.05 9.55
C TRP A 235 -15.48 3.98 8.32
N LEU A 236 -16.80 3.87 8.54
CA LEU A 236 -17.79 3.86 7.45
C LEU A 236 -17.77 5.17 6.67
N ALA A 237 -17.73 6.31 7.35
CA ALA A 237 -17.64 7.63 6.72
C ALA A 237 -16.36 7.78 5.90
N GLN A 238 -15.22 7.28 6.39
CA GLN A 238 -13.95 7.31 5.65
C GLN A 238 -14.03 6.47 4.38
N ARG A 239 -14.67 5.29 4.40
CA ARG A 239 -14.86 4.46 3.20
C ARG A 239 -15.81 5.09 2.20
N GLU A 240 -16.92 5.64 2.66
CA GLU A 240 -17.86 6.34 1.77
C GLU A 240 -17.17 7.52 1.08
N GLU A 241 -16.35 8.27 1.82
CA GLU A 241 -15.55 9.35 1.25
C GLU A 241 -14.49 8.85 0.26
N ALA A 242 -13.83 7.72 0.56
CA ALA A 242 -12.87 7.09 -0.34
C ALA A 242 -13.51 6.59 -1.64
N GLU A 243 -14.65 5.92 -1.56
CA GLU A 243 -15.40 5.46 -2.74
C GLU A 243 -15.92 6.64 -3.57
N ARG A 244 -16.36 7.72 -2.91
CA ARG A 244 -16.80 8.96 -3.58
C ARG A 244 -15.66 9.63 -4.35
N ARG A 245 -14.43 9.57 -3.83
CA ARG A 245 -13.25 10.20 -4.40
C ARG A 245 -12.50 9.32 -5.40
N ASP A 246 -12.76 8.02 -5.41
CA ASP A 246 -12.05 7.06 -6.25
C ASP A 246 -11.98 7.54 -7.71
N HIS A 247 -10.75 7.72 -8.21
CA HIS A 247 -10.52 8.24 -9.55
C HIS A 247 -11.12 7.36 -10.65
N ARG A 248 -11.34 6.06 -10.40
CA ARG A 248 -11.99 5.16 -11.36
C ARG A 248 -13.48 5.46 -11.49
N VAL A 249 -14.12 5.81 -10.38
CA VAL A 249 -15.54 6.19 -10.34
C VAL A 249 -15.72 7.60 -10.89
N LEU A 250 -14.95 8.56 -10.38
CA LEU A 250 -15.02 9.96 -10.82
C LEU A 250 -14.53 10.14 -12.25
N GLY A 251 -13.45 9.46 -12.64
CA GLY A 251 -12.91 9.50 -14.00
C GLY A 251 -13.92 9.03 -15.04
N GLY A 252 -14.69 7.99 -14.75
CA GLY A 252 -15.82 7.56 -15.58
C GLY A 252 -16.96 8.58 -15.61
N LYS A 253 -17.40 9.08 -14.44
CA LYS A 253 -18.49 10.07 -14.35
C LYS A 253 -18.18 11.40 -15.05
N LEU A 254 -16.92 11.82 -15.01
CA LEU A 254 -16.42 13.05 -15.63
C LEU A 254 -15.95 12.84 -17.07
N ASN A 255 -16.06 11.62 -17.60
CA ASN A 255 -15.60 11.26 -18.94
C ASN A 255 -14.13 11.65 -19.19
N LEU A 256 -13.26 11.37 -18.23
CA LEU A 256 -11.82 11.68 -18.32
C LEU A 256 -11.06 10.59 -19.06
N PHE A 257 -11.32 9.32 -18.72
CA PHE A 257 -10.63 8.17 -19.32
C PHE A 257 -11.47 6.89 -19.20
N MET A 258 -11.08 5.87 -19.96
CA MET A 258 -11.55 4.50 -19.81
C MET A 258 -10.40 3.50 -19.88
N PHE A 259 -10.67 2.26 -19.49
CA PHE A 259 -9.79 1.10 -19.71
C PHE A 259 -10.55 0.07 -20.54
N ASP A 260 -9.83 -0.67 -21.37
CA ASP A 260 -10.38 -1.73 -22.22
C ASP A 260 -9.47 -2.96 -22.17
N ASP A 261 -10.06 -4.15 -22.23
CA ASP A 261 -9.34 -5.42 -22.18
C ASP A 261 -8.46 -5.64 -23.43
N ILE A 262 -8.65 -4.89 -24.52
CA ILE A 262 -7.74 -4.89 -25.68
C ILE A 262 -6.33 -4.42 -25.32
N SER A 263 -6.20 -3.55 -24.31
CA SER A 263 -4.90 -3.10 -23.79
C SER A 263 -4.97 -2.97 -22.25
N PRO A 264 -4.96 -4.10 -21.52
CA PRO A 264 -5.15 -4.11 -20.07
C PRO A 264 -4.14 -3.23 -19.37
N GLY A 265 -4.59 -2.39 -18.44
CA GLY A 265 -3.72 -1.48 -17.68
C GLY A 265 -3.17 -0.29 -18.46
N SER A 266 -3.70 -0.01 -19.65
CA SER A 266 -3.37 1.22 -20.40
C SER A 266 -4.62 2.09 -20.53
N PRO A 267 -4.61 3.33 -20.02
CA PRO A 267 -5.77 4.20 -20.07
C PRO A 267 -5.96 4.81 -21.46
N PHE A 268 -7.22 4.91 -21.90
CA PHE A 268 -7.66 5.72 -23.02
C PHE A 268 -8.18 7.05 -22.46
N PHE A 269 -7.47 8.14 -22.69
CA PHE A 269 -7.93 9.46 -22.28
C PHE A 269 -8.92 10.03 -23.31
N PHE A 270 -10.07 10.49 -22.83
CA PHE A 270 -11.00 11.29 -23.63
C PHE A 270 -10.60 12.76 -23.58
N GLN A 271 -11.19 13.58 -24.45
CA GLN A 271 -10.86 15.01 -24.56
C GLN A 271 -10.77 15.73 -23.20
N PRO A 272 -11.71 15.56 -22.24
CA PRO A 272 -11.58 16.20 -20.93
C PRO A 272 -10.33 15.75 -20.13
N GLY A 273 -10.02 14.45 -20.13
CA GLY A 273 -8.82 13.94 -19.46
C GLY A 273 -7.53 14.34 -20.19
N THR A 274 -7.58 14.39 -21.53
CA THR A 274 -6.47 14.88 -22.35
C THR A 274 -6.15 16.34 -22.06
N THR A 275 -7.16 17.20 -21.83
CA THR A 275 -6.93 18.58 -21.43
C THR A 275 -6.09 18.66 -20.15
N ILE A 276 -6.48 17.95 -19.09
CA ILE A 276 -5.70 17.92 -17.82
C ILE A 276 -4.27 17.45 -18.09
N TYR A 277 -4.13 16.38 -18.87
CA TYR A 277 -2.83 15.81 -19.22
C TYR A 277 -1.92 16.82 -19.92
N VAL A 278 -2.45 17.51 -20.93
CA VAL A 278 -1.72 18.50 -21.73
C VAL A 278 -1.38 19.74 -20.90
N GLU A 279 -2.30 20.24 -20.07
CA GLU A 279 -2.05 21.40 -19.22
C GLU A 279 -0.92 21.12 -18.19
N LEU A 280 -0.90 19.92 -17.59
CA LEU A 280 0.21 19.50 -16.72
C LEU A 280 1.56 19.47 -17.46
N MET A 281 1.57 18.93 -18.68
CA MET A 281 2.78 18.93 -19.52
C MET A 281 3.22 20.34 -19.90
N THR A 282 2.28 21.21 -20.27
CA THR A 282 2.56 22.60 -20.65
C THR A 282 3.17 23.35 -19.46
N PHE A 283 2.56 23.25 -18.28
CA PHE A 283 3.08 23.80 -17.04
C PHE A 283 4.54 23.36 -16.79
N LEU A 284 4.81 22.05 -16.83
CA LEU A 284 6.17 21.55 -16.62
C LEU A 284 7.16 22.03 -17.68
N ARG A 285 6.77 22.06 -18.96
CA ARG A 285 7.61 22.55 -20.05
C ARG A 285 8.00 24.02 -19.86
N GLU A 286 7.08 24.85 -19.37
CA GLU A 286 7.38 26.24 -19.03
C GLU A 286 8.39 26.34 -17.88
N GLU A 287 8.21 25.55 -16.82
CA GLU A 287 9.13 25.51 -15.70
C GLU A 287 10.51 24.94 -16.08
N TYR A 288 10.56 24.00 -17.02
CA TYR A 288 11.76 23.41 -17.60
C TYR A 288 12.57 24.43 -18.38
N ARG A 289 11.92 25.24 -19.22
CA ARG A 289 12.59 26.34 -19.97
C ARG A 289 13.22 27.36 -19.03
N LYS A 290 12.53 27.73 -17.94
CA LYS A 290 13.05 28.66 -16.92
C LYS A 290 14.30 28.11 -16.21
N ARG A 291 14.43 26.78 -16.11
CA ARG A 291 15.50 26.07 -15.39
C ARG A 291 16.55 25.43 -16.31
N GLY A 292 16.54 25.76 -17.60
CA GLY A 292 17.55 25.29 -18.55
C GLY A 292 17.51 23.79 -18.87
N TYR A 293 16.34 23.16 -18.77
CA TYR A 293 16.12 21.79 -19.26
C TYR A 293 15.96 21.78 -20.78
N GLN A 294 16.53 20.75 -21.40
CA GLN A 294 16.45 20.47 -22.82
C GLN A 294 15.46 19.32 -23.03
N GLU A 295 14.25 19.63 -23.51
CA GLU A 295 13.27 18.61 -23.88
C GLU A 295 13.74 17.87 -25.14
N VAL A 296 13.71 16.55 -25.10
CA VAL A 296 14.12 15.67 -26.20
C VAL A 296 13.00 14.68 -26.54
N ILE A 297 13.11 14.07 -27.72
CA ILE A 297 12.25 12.97 -28.16
C ILE A 297 13.14 11.79 -28.49
N THR A 298 12.87 10.65 -27.85
CA THR A 298 13.65 9.41 -28.03
C THR A 298 12.80 8.27 -28.57
N PRO A 299 13.39 7.29 -29.29
CA PRO A 299 12.69 6.07 -29.71
C PRO A 299 11.97 5.32 -28.58
N LEU A 300 11.03 4.46 -28.96
CA LEU A 300 10.30 3.61 -28.01
C LEU A 300 10.80 2.17 -27.96
N ILE A 301 11.40 1.70 -29.05
CA ILE A 301 11.89 0.32 -29.19
C ILE A 301 13.40 0.38 -29.34
N TYR A 302 14.10 -0.46 -28.57
CA TYR A 302 15.55 -0.55 -28.60
C TYR A 302 16.01 -2.00 -28.68
N ASP A 303 17.14 -2.18 -29.34
CA ASP A 303 17.90 -3.42 -29.36
C ASP A 303 18.32 -3.82 -27.93
N LYS A 304 18.31 -5.12 -27.65
CA LYS A 304 18.76 -5.71 -26.38
C LYS A 304 20.10 -5.18 -25.89
N ALA A 305 21.04 -4.88 -26.80
CA ALA A 305 22.37 -4.38 -26.47
C ALA A 305 22.36 -3.12 -25.57
N LEU A 306 21.35 -2.25 -25.72
CA LEU A 306 21.18 -1.07 -24.86
C LEU A 306 20.93 -1.46 -23.39
N TRP A 307 20.09 -2.47 -23.19
CA TRP A 307 19.69 -2.93 -21.87
C TRP A 307 20.79 -3.74 -21.20
N GLU A 308 21.59 -4.47 -21.98
CA GLU A 308 22.80 -5.15 -21.48
C GLU A 308 23.86 -4.15 -21.05
N THR A 309 24.11 -3.12 -21.87
CA THR A 309 25.07 -2.06 -21.53
C THR A 309 24.64 -1.34 -20.25
N SER A 310 23.36 -1.02 -20.11
CA SER A 310 22.84 -0.34 -18.90
C SER A 310 22.67 -1.26 -17.68
N GLY A 311 22.69 -2.58 -17.85
CA GLY A 311 22.43 -3.57 -16.78
C GLY A 311 20.95 -3.87 -16.52
N HIS A 312 20.04 -3.16 -17.18
CA HIS A 312 18.59 -3.39 -17.05
C HIS A 312 18.16 -4.76 -17.58
N TRP A 313 18.92 -5.35 -18.50
CA TRP A 313 18.63 -6.70 -18.97
C TRP A 313 18.69 -7.75 -17.86
N ASP A 314 19.66 -7.63 -16.94
CA ASP A 314 19.83 -8.63 -15.88
C ASP A 314 18.88 -8.39 -14.70
N HIS A 315 18.55 -7.12 -14.44
CA HIS A 315 17.80 -6.72 -13.25
C HIS A 315 16.32 -6.40 -13.48
N TYR A 316 15.90 -6.11 -14.72
CA TYR A 316 14.56 -5.57 -15.01
C TYR A 316 13.81 -6.28 -16.14
N ARG A 317 14.43 -7.26 -16.81
CA ARG A 317 13.87 -7.95 -17.98
C ARG A 317 12.49 -8.54 -17.77
N GLU A 318 12.21 -9.10 -16.59
CA GLU A 318 10.92 -9.71 -16.27
C GLU A 318 9.75 -8.71 -16.37
N ASN A 319 10.05 -7.42 -16.17
CA ASN A 319 9.09 -6.32 -16.23
C ASN A 319 9.11 -5.57 -17.58
N MET A 320 9.81 -6.08 -18.59
CA MET A 320 9.92 -5.45 -19.91
C MET A 320 8.99 -6.10 -20.94
N PHE A 321 8.42 -5.29 -21.83
CA PHE A 321 7.73 -5.81 -23.02
C PHE A 321 8.74 -6.13 -24.11
N MET A 322 8.99 -7.43 -24.28
CA MET A 322 9.89 -7.96 -25.29
C MET A 322 9.24 -7.96 -26.68
N CYS A 323 10.02 -7.63 -27.69
CA CYS A 323 9.63 -7.69 -29.10
C CYS A 323 10.82 -8.11 -29.98
N SER A 324 10.60 -8.17 -31.30
CA SER A 324 11.67 -8.43 -32.27
C SER A 324 11.79 -7.26 -33.25
N MET A 325 13.02 -6.88 -33.56
CA MET A 325 13.36 -5.84 -34.53
C MET A 325 14.36 -6.42 -35.53
N ASP A 326 13.92 -6.70 -36.75
CA ASP A 326 14.73 -7.35 -37.80
C ASP A 326 15.39 -8.67 -37.35
N GLY A 327 14.63 -9.50 -36.61
CA GLY A 327 15.13 -10.78 -36.09
C GLY A 327 16.06 -10.65 -34.86
N ARG A 328 16.30 -9.44 -34.37
CA ARG A 328 17.05 -9.20 -33.12
C ARG A 328 16.10 -9.08 -31.94
N ASP A 329 16.56 -9.51 -30.78
CA ASP A 329 15.87 -9.27 -29.52
C ASP A 329 15.83 -7.76 -29.25
N ALA A 330 14.62 -7.27 -29.02
CA ALA A 330 14.36 -5.87 -28.73
C ALA A 330 13.34 -5.76 -27.60
N SER A 331 13.17 -4.56 -27.07
CA SER A 331 12.07 -4.30 -26.15
C SER A 331 11.54 -2.89 -26.33
N MET A 332 10.30 -2.70 -25.90
CA MET A 332 9.85 -1.35 -25.57
C MET A 332 10.63 -0.83 -24.36
N LYS A 333 10.93 0.47 -24.32
CA LYS A 333 11.67 1.06 -23.21
C LYS A 333 10.84 1.06 -21.90
N PRO A 334 11.38 0.54 -20.79
CA PRO A 334 10.76 0.66 -19.46
C PRO A 334 11.14 1.97 -18.74
N MET A 335 12.11 2.70 -19.27
CA MET A 335 12.66 3.97 -18.75
C MET A 335 13.50 4.71 -19.81
N ASN A 336 13.77 5.99 -19.59
CA ASN A 336 14.47 6.82 -20.58
C ASN A 336 16.00 6.88 -20.38
N CYS A 337 16.52 6.58 -19.17
CA CYS A 337 17.92 6.83 -18.80
C CYS A 337 18.96 6.34 -19.83
N PRO A 338 18.89 5.11 -20.40
CA PRO A 338 19.96 4.62 -21.26
C PRO A 338 20.02 5.39 -22.59
N SER A 339 18.85 5.84 -23.08
CA SER A 339 18.72 6.64 -24.29
C SER A 339 19.33 8.02 -24.11
N HIS A 340 19.17 8.61 -22.92
CA HIS A 340 19.76 9.91 -22.60
C HIS A 340 21.28 9.82 -22.46
N CYS A 341 21.82 8.70 -21.98
CA CYS A 341 23.27 8.43 -22.01
C CYS A 341 23.82 8.41 -23.45
N ILE A 342 23.11 7.77 -24.40
CA ILE A 342 23.51 7.80 -25.82
C ILE A 342 23.54 9.24 -26.34
N MET A 343 22.51 10.03 -26.04
CA MET A 343 22.42 11.43 -26.47
C MET A 343 23.54 12.29 -25.88
N TYR A 344 23.83 12.13 -24.59
CA TYR A 344 24.95 12.81 -23.94
C TYR A 344 26.27 12.48 -24.63
N LYS A 345 26.52 11.19 -24.91
CA LYS A 345 27.76 10.68 -25.51
C LYS A 345 28.00 11.19 -26.94
N HIS A 346 26.96 11.56 -27.67
CA HIS A 346 27.06 11.93 -29.08
C HIS A 346 27.93 13.17 -29.33
N HIS A 347 28.02 14.09 -28.36
CA HIS A 347 28.80 15.31 -28.48
C HIS A 347 29.83 15.42 -27.36
N PHE A 348 31.02 15.92 -27.70
CA PHE A 348 32.01 16.32 -26.71
C PHE A 348 31.42 17.33 -25.72
N LYS A 349 31.82 17.22 -24.45
CA LYS A 349 31.47 18.14 -23.36
C LYS A 349 32.71 18.63 -22.63
N SER A 350 32.79 19.94 -22.44
CA SER A 350 33.68 20.58 -21.46
C SER A 350 32.95 20.70 -20.11
N TYR A 351 33.70 20.84 -19.01
CA TYR A 351 33.14 21.18 -17.70
C TYR A 351 32.26 22.43 -17.71
N ARG A 352 32.46 23.33 -18.70
CA ARG A 352 31.65 24.54 -18.90
C ARG A 352 30.27 24.27 -19.51
N ASP A 353 30.10 23.13 -20.16
CA ASP A 353 28.81 22.71 -20.73
C ASP A 353 27.91 22.06 -19.67
N LEU A 354 28.48 21.67 -18.52
CA LEU A 354 27.76 21.09 -17.40
C LEU A 354 27.23 22.20 -16.47
N PRO A 355 26.02 22.06 -15.90
CA PRO A 355 25.17 20.87 -15.93
C PRO A 355 24.35 20.75 -17.21
N VAL A 356 24.30 19.54 -17.78
CA VAL A 356 23.41 19.21 -18.91
C VAL A 356 22.15 18.58 -18.35
N ARG A 357 20.97 19.13 -18.66
CA ARG A 357 19.68 18.65 -18.15
C ARG A 357 18.78 18.18 -19.30
N ILE A 358 18.62 16.87 -19.47
CA ILE A 358 17.80 16.28 -20.54
C ILE A 358 16.44 15.89 -19.95
N ALA A 359 15.33 16.36 -20.53
CA ALA A 359 13.97 16.02 -20.11
C ALA A 359 13.20 15.30 -21.23
N ASP A 360 12.37 14.31 -20.88
CA ASP A 360 11.68 13.46 -21.85
C ASP A 360 10.32 12.99 -21.33
N PHE A 361 9.27 13.29 -22.09
CA PHE A 361 7.88 12.89 -21.80
C PHE A 361 7.42 11.68 -22.62
N ALA A 362 8.33 11.01 -23.33
CA ALA A 362 7.99 9.87 -24.16
C ALA A 362 7.34 8.75 -23.34
N PRO A 363 6.40 8.02 -23.95
CA PRO A 363 5.72 6.92 -23.28
C PRO A 363 6.68 5.78 -22.95
N LEU A 364 6.50 5.22 -21.77
CA LEU A 364 7.22 4.09 -21.20
C LEU A 364 6.26 2.91 -21.02
N HIS A 365 6.81 1.70 -21.09
CA HIS A 365 6.04 0.47 -20.95
C HIS A 365 6.69 -0.49 -19.94
N ARG A 366 5.91 -0.90 -18.93
CA ARG A 366 6.31 -1.90 -17.94
C ARG A 366 5.29 -3.02 -17.89
N ASN A 367 5.73 -4.27 -17.96
CA ASN A 367 4.88 -5.46 -17.97
C ASN A 367 4.42 -5.81 -16.54
N GLU A 368 3.66 -4.90 -15.94
CA GLU A 368 3.08 -5.08 -14.61
C GLU A 368 2.13 -6.30 -14.59
N LEU A 369 2.17 -7.05 -13.48
CA LEU A 369 1.29 -8.19 -13.26
C LEU A 369 -0.17 -7.72 -13.23
N LYS A 370 -1.09 -8.51 -13.81
CA LYS A 370 -2.51 -8.14 -13.89
C LYS A 370 -3.12 -7.82 -12.52
N GLY A 371 -2.71 -8.53 -11.47
CA GLY A 371 -3.21 -8.37 -10.11
C GLY A 371 -2.76 -7.08 -9.40
N VAL A 372 -1.75 -6.37 -9.91
CA VAL A 372 -1.25 -5.12 -9.29
C VAL A 372 -1.71 -3.86 -10.01
N ILE A 373 -2.37 -3.98 -11.18
CA ILE A 373 -2.91 -2.84 -11.94
C ILE A 373 -4.02 -2.17 -11.13
N GLY A 374 -3.97 -0.83 -11.03
CA GLY A 374 -4.82 -0.06 -10.13
C GLY A 374 -5.34 1.22 -10.75
N GLY A 375 -6.24 1.14 -11.73
CA GLY A 375 -6.73 2.34 -12.42
C GLY A 375 -5.56 3.15 -12.99
N LEU A 376 -5.53 4.46 -12.74
CA LEU A 376 -4.43 5.33 -13.15
C LEU A 376 -3.19 5.28 -12.23
N THR A 377 -3.31 4.74 -11.02
CA THR A 377 -2.20 4.78 -10.05
C THR A 377 -1.12 3.74 -10.32
N ARG A 378 -1.46 2.66 -11.05
CA ARG A 378 -0.52 1.65 -11.54
C ARG A 378 -0.97 1.11 -12.90
N VAL A 379 -0.21 1.46 -13.93
CA VAL A 379 -0.53 1.24 -15.35
C VAL A 379 0.67 0.60 -16.07
N ARG A 380 0.42 -0.04 -17.22
CA ARG A 380 1.47 -0.64 -18.06
C ARG A 380 2.09 0.36 -19.03
N LYS A 381 1.28 1.26 -19.59
CA LYS A 381 1.73 2.43 -20.36
C LYS A 381 1.63 3.65 -19.47
N PHE A 382 2.71 4.43 -19.40
CA PHE A 382 2.72 5.71 -18.71
C PHE A 382 3.68 6.69 -19.37
N SER A 383 3.54 7.98 -19.12
CA SER A 383 4.60 8.95 -19.39
C SER A 383 4.99 9.63 -18.09
N GLN A 384 6.29 9.85 -17.91
CA GLN A 384 6.81 10.54 -16.74
C GLN A 384 7.32 11.91 -17.12
N ASP A 385 7.40 12.80 -16.14
CA ASP A 385 8.13 14.05 -16.24
C ASP A 385 9.65 13.83 -16.07
N ASP A 386 10.15 12.78 -16.73
CA ASP A 386 11.46 12.20 -16.51
C ASP A 386 12.56 13.14 -16.99
N ALA A 387 13.61 13.27 -16.20
CA ALA A 387 14.80 14.00 -16.60
C ALA A 387 16.08 13.43 -16.00
N HIS A 388 17.15 13.61 -16.74
CA HIS A 388 18.48 13.15 -16.41
C HIS A 388 19.46 14.31 -16.49
N LEU A 389 20.07 14.64 -15.36
CA LEU A 389 21.05 15.69 -15.25
C LEU A 389 22.45 15.06 -15.22
N PHE A 390 23.37 15.62 -15.99
CA PHE A 390 24.78 15.24 -15.97
C PHE A 390 25.54 16.40 -15.35
N VAL A 391 26.28 16.12 -14.27
CA VAL A 391 26.87 17.14 -13.40
C VAL A 391 28.30 16.77 -13.03
N THR A 392 29.12 17.77 -12.70
CA THR A 392 30.42 17.52 -12.05
C THR A 392 30.23 17.23 -10.56
N PRO A 393 31.23 16.66 -9.86
CA PRO A 393 31.18 16.46 -8.41
C PRO A 393 30.87 17.74 -7.61
N GLU A 394 31.38 18.90 -8.06
CA GLU A 394 31.15 20.20 -7.42
C GLU A 394 29.74 20.73 -7.64
N GLN A 395 29.08 20.32 -8.73
CA GLN A 395 27.73 20.74 -9.10
C GLN A 395 26.64 19.86 -8.47
N LEU A 396 26.98 18.66 -8.00
CA LEU A 396 26.00 17.68 -7.52
C LEU A 396 25.11 18.22 -6.39
N GLU A 397 25.72 18.77 -5.33
CA GLU A 397 24.95 19.26 -4.17
C GLU A 397 24.05 20.46 -4.53
N PRO A 398 24.56 21.53 -5.21
CA PRO A 398 23.69 22.61 -5.71
C PRO A 398 22.51 22.12 -6.54
N GLU A 399 22.72 21.16 -7.46
CA GLU A 399 21.63 20.63 -8.30
C GLU A 399 20.59 19.86 -7.49
N ILE A 400 20.99 19.09 -6.47
CA ILE A 400 20.03 18.41 -5.59
C ILE A 400 19.19 19.45 -4.82
N LEU A 401 19.81 20.51 -4.30
CA LEU A 401 19.10 21.58 -3.59
C LEU A 401 18.10 22.30 -4.50
N ASP A 402 18.49 22.62 -5.73
CA ASP A 402 17.61 23.23 -6.73
C ASP A 402 16.44 22.31 -7.11
N LEU A 403 16.68 21.00 -7.22
CA LEU A 403 15.63 20.00 -7.47
C LEU A 403 14.64 19.91 -6.31
N ILE A 404 15.11 19.91 -5.06
CA ILE A 404 14.25 19.92 -3.86
C ILE A 404 13.42 21.20 -3.83
N GLY A 405 14.03 22.36 -4.12
CA GLY A 405 13.32 23.63 -4.21
C GLY A 405 12.25 23.63 -5.30
N PHE A 406 12.54 23.05 -6.47
CA PHE A 406 11.57 22.92 -7.55
C PHE A 406 10.42 21.99 -7.19
N LEU A 407 10.71 20.85 -6.55
CA LEU A 407 9.68 19.96 -6.03
C LEU A 407 8.78 20.67 -5.01
N ASN A 408 9.38 21.42 -4.08
CA ASN A 408 8.62 22.18 -3.09
C ASN A 408 7.68 23.21 -3.75
N PHE A 409 8.15 23.93 -4.77
CA PHE A 409 7.31 24.84 -5.56
C PHE A 409 6.11 24.12 -6.18
N ILE A 410 6.33 22.98 -6.84
CA ILE A 410 5.23 22.21 -7.44
C ILE A 410 4.27 21.73 -6.35
N TYR A 411 4.78 21.08 -5.30
CA TYR A 411 3.93 20.39 -4.33
C TYR A 411 3.21 21.38 -3.43
N LYS A 412 3.91 22.36 -2.86
CA LYS A 412 3.34 23.31 -1.90
C LYS A 412 2.66 24.49 -2.57
N ASP A 413 3.37 25.18 -3.46
CA ASP A 413 2.88 26.46 -3.98
C ASP A 413 1.82 26.29 -5.08
N VAL A 414 1.92 25.23 -5.89
CA VAL A 414 0.99 24.99 -7.01
C VAL A 414 -0.17 24.06 -6.63
N PHE A 415 0.13 22.92 -5.98
CA PHE A 415 -0.87 21.87 -5.72
C PHE A 415 -1.35 21.77 -4.27
N ASP A 416 -0.73 22.49 -3.33
CA ASP A 416 -1.05 22.46 -1.89
C ASP A 416 -1.02 21.05 -1.28
N PHE A 417 0.04 20.31 -1.58
CA PHE A 417 0.30 18.96 -1.08
C PHE A 417 1.22 18.96 0.13
N ASP A 418 0.81 18.19 1.14
CA ASP A 418 1.72 17.72 2.19
C ASP A 418 2.50 16.50 1.72
N TYR A 419 3.81 16.51 1.97
CA TYR A 419 4.68 15.40 1.66
C TYR A 419 5.62 15.05 2.81
N LYS A 420 6.02 13.78 2.85
CA LYS A 420 7.11 13.26 3.67
C LYS A 420 8.28 12.90 2.80
N VAL A 421 9.47 12.96 3.39
CA VAL A 421 10.72 12.67 2.69
C VAL A 421 11.33 11.39 3.26
N GLU A 422 11.73 10.48 2.37
CA GLU A 422 12.45 9.27 2.72
C GLU A 422 13.80 9.24 2.00
N LEU A 423 14.86 8.84 2.71
CA LEU A 423 16.16 8.54 2.12
C LEU A 423 16.29 7.02 2.00
N SER A 424 16.18 6.52 0.78
CA SER A 424 16.19 5.09 0.46
C SER A 424 17.62 4.64 0.15
N THR A 425 18.16 3.76 1.01
CA THR A 425 19.57 3.32 0.99
C THR A 425 19.75 2.01 0.22
N ARG A 426 21.00 1.58 0.07
CA ARG A 426 21.41 0.45 -0.77
C ARG A 426 20.58 -0.84 -0.55
N PRO A 427 19.97 -1.41 -1.61
CA PRO A 427 19.29 -2.70 -1.57
C PRO A 427 20.27 -3.90 -1.58
N GLU A 428 19.80 -5.08 -1.19
CA GLU A 428 20.58 -6.33 -1.29
C GLU A 428 21.05 -6.62 -2.74
N LYS A 429 20.17 -6.38 -3.72
CA LYS A 429 20.46 -6.50 -5.15
C LYS A 429 20.87 -5.14 -5.72
N SER A 430 22.16 -4.81 -5.63
CA SER A 430 22.73 -3.54 -6.10
C SER A 430 23.84 -3.74 -7.15
N MET A 431 24.00 -2.77 -8.05
CA MET A 431 25.12 -2.62 -8.97
C MET A 431 26.07 -1.50 -8.51
N GLY A 432 27.30 -1.51 -9.03
CA GLY A 432 28.32 -0.52 -8.69
C GLY A 432 29.18 -0.91 -7.48
N SER A 433 30.21 -0.11 -7.21
CA SER A 433 31.15 -0.36 -6.11
C SER A 433 30.62 0.13 -4.75
N GLU A 434 31.10 -0.46 -3.66
CA GLU A 434 30.82 0.01 -2.28
C GLU A 434 31.13 1.51 -2.12
N ALA A 435 32.26 1.96 -2.66
CA ALA A 435 32.68 3.35 -2.58
C ALA A 435 31.74 4.31 -3.34
N SER A 436 31.16 3.85 -4.46
CA SER A 436 30.17 4.63 -5.22
C SER A 436 28.87 4.79 -4.42
N TRP A 437 28.39 3.73 -3.77
CA TRP A 437 27.22 3.78 -2.90
C TRP A 437 27.41 4.71 -1.72
N GLN A 438 28.51 4.60 -0.99
CA GLN A 438 28.82 5.46 0.14
C GLN A 438 28.88 6.94 -0.26
N LYS A 439 29.48 7.26 -1.41
CA LYS A 439 29.50 8.64 -1.94
C LYS A 439 28.10 9.14 -2.27
N SER A 440 27.27 8.31 -2.90
CA SER A 440 25.91 8.67 -3.30
C SER A 440 25.01 8.94 -2.09
N GLU A 441 25.04 8.04 -1.10
CA GLU A 441 24.24 8.16 0.12
C GLU A 441 24.66 9.38 0.94
N LEU A 442 25.98 9.62 1.05
CA LEU A 442 26.49 10.79 1.75
C LEU A 442 26.08 12.10 1.04
N ALA A 443 26.15 12.15 -0.29
CA ALA A 443 25.75 13.33 -1.06
C ALA A 443 24.27 13.68 -0.84
N LEU A 444 23.38 12.68 -0.91
CA LEU A 444 21.94 12.89 -0.67
C LEU A 444 21.67 13.29 0.78
N LYS A 445 22.33 12.65 1.75
CA LYS A 445 22.18 12.96 3.18
C LYS A 445 22.59 14.39 3.50
N LEU A 446 23.76 14.83 3.04
CA LEU A 446 24.25 16.20 3.27
C LEU A 446 23.35 17.25 2.61
N ALA A 447 22.84 16.96 1.40
CA ALA A 447 21.88 17.85 0.75
C ALA A 447 20.58 17.98 1.57
N LEU A 448 20.03 16.86 2.06
CA LEU A 448 18.85 16.87 2.94
C LEU A 448 19.07 17.66 4.23
N GLU A 449 20.21 17.45 4.90
CA GLU A 449 20.55 18.18 6.13
C GLU A 449 20.61 19.70 5.93
N LYS A 450 21.08 20.17 4.76
CA LYS A 450 21.11 21.60 4.41
C LYS A 450 19.72 22.20 4.17
N THR A 451 18.75 21.41 3.71
CA THR A 451 17.38 21.89 3.51
C THR A 451 16.62 22.09 4.81
N GLY A 452 17.05 21.44 5.90
CA GLY A 452 16.30 21.41 7.16
C GLY A 452 15.00 20.61 7.11
N LEU A 453 14.74 19.86 6.03
CA LEU A 453 13.57 19.00 5.91
C LEU A 453 13.70 17.78 6.83
N ALA A 454 12.61 17.44 7.52
CA ALA A 454 12.52 16.20 8.26
C ALA A 454 12.42 15.02 7.27
N TYR A 455 13.28 14.01 7.44
CA TYR A 455 13.28 12.79 6.63
C TYR A 455 13.46 11.55 7.49
N THR A 456 13.01 10.41 6.97
CA THR A 456 13.25 9.08 7.55
C THR A 456 14.16 8.25 6.66
N ILE A 457 14.92 7.32 7.24
CA ILE A 457 15.74 6.38 6.46
C ILE A 457 14.88 5.16 6.13
N ASN A 458 14.83 4.80 4.84
CA ASN A 458 14.16 3.61 4.35
C ASN A 458 15.22 2.61 3.89
N GLU A 459 15.63 1.72 4.80
CA GLU A 459 16.76 0.83 4.58
C GLU A 459 16.48 -0.20 3.49
N GLY A 460 17.34 -0.25 2.47
CA GLY A 460 17.27 -1.28 1.42
C GLY A 460 16.28 -1.00 0.28
N ASP A 461 15.65 0.17 0.23
CA ASP A 461 14.66 0.53 -0.81
C ASP A 461 15.23 1.38 -1.96
N GLY A 462 16.55 1.63 -1.99
CA GLY A 462 17.22 2.30 -3.11
C GLY A 462 17.04 1.52 -4.43
N ALA A 463 17.13 2.19 -5.59
CA ALA A 463 17.11 1.43 -6.84
C ALA A 463 18.44 0.70 -7.03
N PHE A 464 18.46 -0.32 -7.88
CA PHE A 464 19.64 -1.17 -8.03
C PHE A 464 20.90 -0.43 -8.51
N TYR A 465 20.81 0.79 -9.05
CA TYR A 465 21.94 1.60 -9.52
C TYR A 465 22.26 2.83 -8.66
N GLY A 466 21.53 3.08 -7.57
CA GLY A 466 21.86 4.18 -6.65
C GLY A 466 20.77 4.52 -5.62
N PRO A 467 21.12 5.26 -4.55
CA PRO A 467 20.18 5.69 -3.53
C PRO A 467 19.28 6.82 -4.05
N LYS A 468 18.14 7.03 -3.39
CA LYS A 468 17.14 8.02 -3.81
C LYS A 468 16.52 8.76 -2.63
N ILE A 469 16.19 10.03 -2.86
CA ILE A 469 15.29 10.80 -2.03
C ILE A 469 13.89 10.63 -2.62
N ASP A 470 12.98 10.07 -1.83
CA ASP A 470 11.61 9.81 -2.22
C ASP A 470 10.64 10.77 -1.52
N PHE A 471 9.71 11.30 -2.29
CA PHE A 471 8.71 12.26 -1.82
C PHE A 471 7.34 11.61 -1.83
N HIS A 472 6.81 11.42 -0.63
CA HIS A 472 5.56 10.72 -0.38
C HIS A 472 4.45 11.72 -0.07
N ILE A 473 3.48 11.85 -0.98
CA ILE A 473 2.29 12.65 -0.75
C ILE A 473 1.24 11.80 -0.05
N LYS A 474 0.65 12.35 1.01
CA LYS A 474 -0.50 11.72 1.67
C LYS A 474 -1.77 12.23 1.01
N ASP A 475 -2.55 11.34 0.42
CA ASP A 475 -3.84 11.72 -0.14
C ASP A 475 -4.86 12.04 0.97
N VAL A 476 -5.96 12.67 0.55
CA VAL A 476 -7.07 13.12 1.40
C VAL A 476 -7.80 11.99 2.15
N ILE A 477 -7.58 10.72 1.78
CA ILE A 477 -8.14 9.56 2.47
C ILE A 477 -7.10 8.76 3.27
N GLY A 478 -5.86 9.24 3.29
CA GLY A 478 -4.80 8.82 4.19
C GLY A 478 -3.77 7.87 3.58
N ARG A 479 -3.83 7.56 2.28
CA ARG A 479 -2.85 6.71 1.60
C ARG A 479 -1.61 7.51 1.25
N SER A 480 -0.45 6.86 1.31
CA SER A 480 0.84 7.44 0.95
C SER A 480 1.20 7.06 -0.48
N TRP A 481 1.53 8.05 -1.31
CA TRP A 481 1.96 7.86 -2.69
C TRP A 481 3.34 8.46 -2.89
N GLN A 482 4.34 7.61 -3.15
CA GLN A 482 5.63 8.05 -3.68
C GLN A 482 5.42 8.65 -5.08
N LEU A 483 5.74 9.93 -5.27
CA LEU A 483 5.62 10.59 -6.57
C LEU A 483 6.97 11.12 -7.03
N GLY A 484 7.49 12.11 -6.33
CA GLY A 484 8.78 12.71 -6.63
C GLY A 484 9.91 11.78 -6.23
N THR A 485 10.95 11.74 -7.05
CA THR A 485 12.19 11.03 -6.72
C THR A 485 13.39 11.80 -7.27
N ILE A 486 14.46 11.86 -6.48
CA ILE A 486 15.77 12.37 -6.89
C ILE A 486 16.79 11.29 -6.56
N GLN A 487 17.46 10.79 -7.59
CA GLN A 487 18.36 9.65 -7.47
C GLN A 487 19.72 9.96 -8.07
N VAL A 488 20.77 9.61 -7.34
CA VAL A 488 22.16 9.83 -7.78
C VAL A 488 22.74 8.51 -8.28
N ASP A 489 23.26 8.51 -9.49
CA ASP A 489 23.84 7.37 -10.18
C ASP A 489 25.24 7.70 -10.70
N PHE A 490 26.24 7.01 -10.16
CA PHE A 490 27.63 7.07 -10.63
C PHE A 490 27.96 5.92 -11.59
N ASN A 491 27.15 4.88 -11.62
CA ASN A 491 27.42 3.63 -12.32
C ASN A 491 26.99 3.68 -13.79
N LEU A 492 25.81 4.23 -14.10
CA LEU A 492 25.33 4.26 -15.49
C LEU A 492 26.22 5.10 -16.41
N PRO A 493 26.73 6.28 -16.00
CA PRO A 493 27.74 7.01 -16.79
C PRO A 493 29.00 6.19 -17.09
N GLU A 494 29.51 5.43 -16.12
CA GLU A 494 30.68 4.56 -16.31
C GLU A 494 30.40 3.45 -17.33
N ARG A 495 29.25 2.78 -17.22
CA ARG A 495 28.86 1.69 -18.14
C ARG A 495 28.71 2.16 -19.59
N PHE A 496 28.27 3.39 -19.80
CA PHE A 496 28.19 3.99 -21.14
C PHE A 496 29.49 4.64 -21.60
N GLY A 497 30.52 4.71 -20.74
CA GLY A 497 31.77 5.42 -21.02
C GLY A 497 31.50 6.90 -21.35
N LEU A 498 30.70 7.56 -20.51
CA LEU A 498 30.42 8.98 -20.65
C LEU A 498 31.59 9.78 -20.10
N GLU A 499 31.97 10.84 -20.79
CA GLU A 499 33.12 11.67 -20.41
C GLU A 499 32.82 13.16 -20.61
N TYR A 500 33.51 14.00 -19.84
CA TYR A 500 33.71 15.42 -20.10
C TYR A 500 35.17 15.78 -19.89
N GLU A 501 35.61 16.90 -20.45
CA GLU A 501 36.93 17.48 -20.21
C GLU A 501 36.87 18.47 -19.04
N ASP A 502 37.66 18.23 -18.00
CA ASP A 502 37.71 19.11 -16.83
C ASP A 502 38.55 20.38 -17.05
N LYS A 503 38.70 21.20 -16.01
CA LYS A 503 39.46 22.46 -16.07
C LYS A 503 40.95 22.26 -16.34
N ASP A 504 41.47 21.07 -16.07
CA ASP A 504 42.88 20.69 -16.21
C ASP A 504 43.13 19.94 -17.52
N GLY A 505 42.09 19.74 -18.35
CA GLY A 505 42.16 19.04 -19.63
C GLY A 505 42.06 17.51 -19.50
N GLU A 506 41.74 16.99 -18.32
CA GLU A 506 41.60 15.55 -18.09
C GLU A 506 40.19 15.07 -18.42
N ARG A 507 40.09 13.84 -18.94
CA ARG A 507 38.81 13.16 -19.15
C ARG A 507 38.27 12.64 -17.82
N LYS A 508 37.05 13.07 -17.47
CA LYS A 508 36.34 12.65 -16.25
C LYS A 508 34.95 12.14 -16.59
N THR A 509 34.45 11.21 -15.79
CA THR A 509 33.07 10.71 -15.90
C THR A 509 32.11 11.67 -15.18
N PRO A 510 31.01 12.11 -15.83
CA PRO A 510 30.00 12.93 -15.16
C PRO A 510 29.19 12.07 -14.18
N ILE A 511 28.60 12.71 -13.17
CA ILE A 511 27.61 12.10 -12.28
C ILE A 511 26.23 12.29 -12.90
N MET A 512 25.39 11.27 -12.85
CA MET A 512 24.02 11.33 -13.36
C MET A 512 23.03 11.45 -12.22
N VAL A 513 22.10 12.40 -12.33
CA VAL A 513 20.97 12.57 -11.41
C VAL A 513 19.69 12.29 -12.16
N HIS A 514 18.99 11.23 -11.77
CA HIS A 514 17.67 10.89 -12.27
C HIS A 514 16.64 11.62 -11.44
N ARG A 515 15.63 12.20 -12.10
CA ARG A 515 14.54 12.81 -11.36
C ARG A 515 13.21 12.71 -12.09
N ALA A 516 12.16 12.56 -11.30
CA ALA A 516 10.78 12.82 -11.69
C ALA A 516 10.14 13.61 -10.53
N LEU A 517 9.35 14.64 -10.84
CA LEU A 517 8.74 15.51 -9.84
C LEU A 517 7.27 15.16 -9.68
N LEU A 518 6.54 14.99 -10.79
CA LEU A 518 5.16 14.48 -10.75
C LEU A 518 5.11 12.96 -10.70
N GLY A 519 6.19 12.28 -11.14
CA GLY A 519 6.18 10.84 -11.35
C GLY A 519 5.56 10.52 -12.71
N SER A 520 4.70 9.49 -12.79
CA SER A 520 3.90 9.32 -14.01
C SER A 520 2.72 10.29 -14.02
N LEU A 521 2.47 10.89 -15.17
CA LEU A 521 1.33 11.80 -15.37
C LEU A 521 0.02 11.08 -15.10
N GLU A 522 -0.10 9.81 -15.50
CA GLU A 522 -1.27 8.98 -15.20
C GLU A 522 -1.51 8.89 -13.68
N ARG A 523 -0.49 8.50 -12.90
CA ARG A 523 -0.62 8.39 -11.44
C ARG A 523 -0.92 9.73 -10.80
N PHE A 524 -0.26 10.79 -11.25
CA PHE A 524 -0.47 12.14 -10.76
C PHE A 524 -1.92 12.61 -11.02
N ILE A 525 -2.45 12.41 -12.22
CA ILE A 525 -3.86 12.69 -12.55
C ILE A 525 -4.81 11.89 -11.68
N GLY A 526 -4.53 10.60 -11.44
CA GLY A 526 -5.31 9.77 -10.52
C GLY A 526 -5.39 10.38 -9.12
N ILE A 527 -4.26 10.85 -8.60
CA ILE A 527 -4.17 11.51 -7.29
C ILE A 527 -4.88 12.87 -7.31
N LEU A 528 -4.75 13.67 -8.36
CA LEU A 528 -5.46 14.96 -8.48
C LEU A 528 -6.98 14.80 -8.49
N ILE A 529 -7.50 13.78 -9.20
CA ILE A 529 -8.94 13.47 -9.21
C ILE A 529 -9.44 13.21 -7.78
N GLU A 530 -8.71 12.37 -7.03
CA GLU A 530 -9.08 12.01 -5.65
C GLU A 530 -8.93 13.20 -4.69
N HIS A 531 -7.81 13.91 -4.80
CA HIS A 531 -7.50 15.06 -3.95
C HIS A 531 -8.54 16.17 -4.09
N TYR A 532 -8.89 16.55 -5.33
CA TYR A 532 -9.90 17.57 -5.60
C TYR A 532 -11.35 17.04 -5.64
N ALA A 533 -11.56 15.73 -5.42
CA ALA A 533 -12.86 15.08 -5.62
C ALA A 533 -13.51 15.43 -6.98
N GLY A 534 -12.68 15.50 -8.03
CA GLY A 534 -13.08 15.87 -9.39
C GLY A 534 -13.31 17.37 -9.64
N LYS A 535 -13.07 18.25 -8.66
CA LYS A 535 -13.24 19.71 -8.76
C LYS A 535 -11.89 20.41 -8.95
N PHE A 536 -11.31 20.26 -10.14
CA PHE A 536 -9.98 20.79 -10.44
C PHE A 536 -9.90 22.32 -10.31
N PRO A 537 -8.70 22.86 -10.00
CA PRO A 537 -8.41 24.28 -10.15
C PRO A 537 -8.73 24.79 -11.55
N LEU A 538 -9.06 26.08 -11.67
CA LEU A 538 -9.53 26.68 -12.93
C LEU A 538 -8.60 26.40 -14.13
N TRP A 539 -7.28 26.48 -13.92
CA TRP A 539 -6.30 26.27 -14.99
C TRP A 539 -6.21 24.81 -15.47
N LEU A 540 -6.61 23.84 -14.63
CA LEU A 540 -6.66 22.41 -15.00
C LEU A 540 -8.05 21.93 -15.40
N SER A 541 -9.10 22.70 -15.11
CA SER A 541 -10.47 22.25 -15.35
C SER A 541 -10.71 22.05 -16.86
N PRO A 542 -11.15 20.85 -17.30
CA PRO A 542 -11.44 20.60 -18.72
C PRO A 542 -12.53 21.51 -19.29
N VAL A 543 -13.45 21.95 -18.43
CA VAL A 543 -14.47 22.94 -18.74
C VAL A 543 -14.35 24.06 -17.72
N GLN A 544 -13.76 25.17 -18.14
CA GLN A 544 -13.48 26.32 -17.27
C GLN A 544 -14.73 27.17 -17.03
N ALA A 545 -15.55 27.33 -18.07
CA ALA A 545 -16.81 28.07 -18.01
C ALA A 545 -17.90 27.39 -18.85
N ARG A 546 -19.16 27.54 -18.44
CA ARG A 546 -20.35 27.17 -19.22
C ARG A 546 -21.26 28.38 -19.33
N ILE A 547 -21.60 28.76 -20.56
CA ILE A 547 -22.57 29.82 -20.82
C ILE A 547 -23.96 29.19 -20.83
N VAL A 548 -24.86 29.71 -20.00
CA VAL A 548 -26.25 29.27 -19.91
C VAL A 548 -27.14 30.42 -20.33
N THR A 549 -27.89 30.24 -21.40
CA THR A 549 -28.82 31.25 -21.93
C THR A 549 -30.18 31.12 -21.25
N VAL A 550 -30.87 32.25 -21.06
CA VAL A 550 -32.23 32.30 -20.48
C VAL A 550 -33.32 32.08 -21.52
N ASN A 551 -33.04 32.40 -22.79
CA ASN A 551 -33.93 32.23 -23.93
C ASN A 551 -33.11 32.12 -25.23
N ASP A 552 -33.79 31.86 -26.34
CA ASP A 552 -33.15 31.63 -27.64
C ASP A 552 -32.67 32.94 -28.31
N GLU A 553 -33.22 34.09 -27.93
CA GLU A 553 -32.88 35.40 -28.52
C GLU A 553 -31.43 35.82 -28.25
N VAL A 554 -30.82 35.32 -27.17
CA VAL A 554 -29.44 35.64 -26.78
C VAL A 554 -28.41 34.60 -27.25
N LEU A 555 -28.80 33.61 -28.08
CA LEU A 555 -27.90 32.55 -28.54
C LEU A 555 -26.72 33.08 -29.35
N ASP A 556 -26.95 34.03 -30.26
CA ASP A 556 -25.88 34.63 -31.07
C ASP A 556 -24.89 35.41 -30.21
N TYR A 557 -25.40 36.15 -29.22
CA TYR A 557 -24.56 36.85 -28.25
C TYR A 557 -23.73 35.86 -27.41
N ALA A 558 -24.34 34.79 -26.92
CA ALA A 558 -23.66 33.74 -26.16
C ALA A 558 -22.57 33.02 -26.99
N ALA A 559 -22.83 32.79 -28.29
CA ALA A 559 -21.83 32.25 -29.21
C ALA A 559 -20.66 33.22 -29.43
N GLY A 560 -20.94 34.53 -29.48
CA GLY A 560 -19.93 35.59 -29.49
C GLY A 560 -19.04 35.53 -28.26
N VAL A 561 -19.64 35.54 -27.06
CA VAL A 561 -18.91 35.44 -25.78
C VAL A 561 -18.08 34.16 -25.70
N ARG A 562 -18.61 33.02 -26.16
CA ARG A 562 -17.87 31.74 -26.19
C ARG A 562 -16.62 31.79 -27.07
N LYS A 563 -16.60 32.62 -28.12
CA LYS A 563 -15.47 32.74 -29.04
C LYS A 563 -14.39 33.69 -28.51
N GLU A 564 -14.79 34.66 -27.69
CA GLU A 564 -13.86 35.60 -27.04
C GLU A 564 -13.11 34.97 -25.86
N LEU A 565 -13.77 34.04 -25.15
CA LEU A 565 -13.17 33.15 -24.14
C LEU A 565 -12.37 32.03 -24.81
#